data_AF-A0A3A4YZD0-F1
#
_entry.id   AF-A0A3A4YZD0-F1
#
_cell.length_a   1.000
_cell.length_b   1.000
_cell.length_c   1.000
_cell.angle_alpha   90.00
_cell.angle_beta   90.00
_cell.angle_gamma   90.00
#
_symmetry.space_group_name_H-M   'P 1'
#
loop_
_entity.id
_entity.type
_entity.pdbx_description
1 polymer ?
#
loop_
_entity_poly.entity_id
_entity_poly.type
_entity_poly.pdbx_seq_one_letter_code
_entity_poly.pdbx_strand_id
1 'polypeptide(L)' 'MRPCDESIKKTLNLTELMLEIAQEGESVQEDIGCGILYGVLRDSAFKIKGLAEKEKESHIRKGWWTIERR' A
#
# COMPACT_ATOMS: atom_id res chain seq x y z
N MET A 1 -11.55 13.10 -11.28
CA MET A 1 -10.82 12.63 -10.09
C MET A 1 -9.90 13.74 -9.59
N ARG A 2 -9.77 13.95 -8.27
CA ARG A 2 -8.98 15.05 -7.68
C ARG A 2 -7.49 14.67 -7.58
N PRO A 3 -6.56 15.64 -7.55
CA PRO A 3 -5.13 15.34 -7.40
C PRO A 3 -4.80 14.53 -6.13
N CYS A 4 -5.57 14.69 -5.05
CA CYS A 4 -5.38 13.89 -3.83
C CYS A 4 -5.79 12.42 -3.99
N ASP A 5 -6.77 12.10 -4.84
CA ASP A 5 -7.15 10.72 -5.14
C ASP A 5 -6.01 9.97 -5.85
N GLU A 6 -5.28 10.67 -6.73
CA GLU A 6 -4.11 10.10 -7.42
C GLU A 6 -3.02 9.72 -6.42
N SER A 7 -2.77 10.57 -5.41
CA SER A 7 -1.84 10.25 -4.33
C SER A 7 -2.30 9.01 -3.56
N ILE A 8 -3.59 8.88 -3.26
CA ILE A 8 -4.14 7.69 -2.58
C ILE A 8 -3.96 6.43 -3.44
N LYS A 9 -4.23 6.50 -4.75
CA LYS A 9 -3.99 5.39 -5.68
C LYS A 9 -2.51 4.99 -5.72
N LYS A 10 -1.60 5.97 -5.82
CA LYS A 10 -0.16 5.72 -5.81
C LYS A 10 0.29 5.07 -4.50
N THR A 11 -0.25 5.51 -3.38
CA THR A 11 0.02 4.89 -2.07
C THR A 11 -0.47 3.45 -2.01
N LEU A 12 -1.66 3.14 -2.50
CA LEU A 12 -2.16 1.77 -2.57
C LEU A 12 -1.26 0.89 -3.45
N ASN A 13 -0.87 1.37 -4.63
CA ASN A 13 0.06 0.65 -5.51
C ASN A 13 1.43 0.45 -4.85
N LEU A 14 1.93 1.44 -4.12
CA LEU A 14 3.17 1.31 -3.36
C LEU A 14 3.06 0.21 -2.31
N THR A 15 1.92 0.10 -1.61
CA THR A 15 1.74 -0.95 -0.60
C THR A 15 1.72 -2.35 -1.20
N GLU A 16 1.18 -2.54 -2.41
CA GLU A 16 1.28 -3.83 -3.10
C GLU A 16 2.73 -4.17 -3.44
N LEU A 17 3.50 -3.20 -3.97
CA LEU A 17 4.92 -3.41 -4.25
C LEU A 17 5.73 -3.71 -2.96
N MET A 18 5.41 -3.06 -1.85
CA MET A 18 6.05 -3.35 -0.56
C MET A 18 5.79 -4.78 -0.10
N LEU A 19 4.58 -5.30 -0.32
CA LEU A 19 4.21 -6.68 0.02
C LEU A 19 4.94 -7.69 -0.88
N GLU A 20 5.03 -7.42 -2.18
CA GLU A 20 5.79 -8.24 -3.14
C GLU A 20 7.27 -8.34 -2.73
N ILE A 21 7.92 -7.18 -2.49
CA ILE A 21 9.32 -7.15 -2.06
C ILE A 21 9.53 -7.87 -0.72
N ALA A 22 8.62 -7.68 0.24
CA ALA A 22 8.73 -8.35 1.52
C ALA A 22 8.62 -9.88 1.37
N GLN A 23 7.69 -10.36 0.54
CA GLN A 23 7.52 -11.78 0.29
C GLN A 23 8.73 -12.40 -0.42
N GLU A 24 9.25 -11.73 -1.45
CA GLU A 24 10.47 -12.15 -2.14
C GLU A 24 11.65 -12.18 -1.18
N GLY A 25 11.86 -11.11 -0.42
CA GLY A 25 12.94 -10.98 0.55
C GLY A 25 12.91 -12.02 1.66
N GLU A 26 11.73 -12.33 2.20
CA GLU A 26 11.55 -13.40 3.20
C GLU A 26 11.87 -14.78 2.62
N SER A 27 11.64 -15.01 1.33
CA SER A 27 11.92 -16.30 0.67
C SER A 27 13.41 -16.54 0.42
N VAL A 28 14.22 -15.48 0.39
CA VAL A 28 15.67 -15.55 0.09
C VAL A 28 16.56 -15.05 1.22
N GLN A 29 16.02 -14.78 2.42
CA GLN A 29 16.80 -14.22 3.53
C GLN A 29 17.96 -15.15 3.95
N GLU A 30 19.15 -14.56 4.11
CA GLU A 30 20.37 -15.28 4.53
C GLU A 30 20.75 -15.00 5.99
N ASP A 31 20.21 -13.93 6.58
CA ASP A 31 20.49 -13.51 7.96
C ASP A 31 19.26 -12.93 8.68
N ILE A 32 19.44 -12.71 9.99
CA ILE A 32 18.41 -12.13 10.88
C ILE A 32 18.08 -10.69 10.47
N GLY A 33 19.06 -9.93 9.95
CA GLY A 33 18.87 -8.53 9.56
C GLY A 33 17.90 -8.39 8.40
N CYS A 34 18.02 -9.25 7.39
CA CYS A 34 17.10 -9.35 6.26
C CYS A 34 15.69 -9.69 6.75
N GLY A 35 15.55 -10.64 7.67
CA GLY A 35 14.25 -11.00 8.25
C GLY A 35 13.57 -9.85 8.99
N ILE A 36 14.33 -9.07 9.76
CA ILE A 36 13.81 -7.87 10.41
C ILE A 36 13.37 -6.83 9.36
N LEU A 37 14.19 -6.57 8.34
CA LEU A 37 13.89 -5.60 7.29
C LEU A 37 12.59 -5.94 6.56
N TYR A 38 12.46 -7.17 6.05
CA TYR A 38 11.29 -7.57 5.28
C TYR A 38 10.04 -7.73 6.14
N GLY A 39 10.18 -8.14 7.40
CA GLY A 39 9.08 -8.11 8.37
C GLY A 39 8.56 -6.70 8.63
N VAL A 40 9.45 -5.72 8.87
CA VAL A 40 9.07 -4.31 9.04
C VAL A 40 8.45 -3.74 7.77
N LEU A 41 8.97 -4.10 6.58
CA LEU A 41 8.42 -3.68 5.30
C LEU A 41 6.97 -4.16 5.14
N ARG A 42 6.71 -5.45 5.41
CA ARG A 42 5.37 -6.06 5.37
C ARG A 42 4.40 -5.39 6.32
N ASP A 43 4.78 -5.22 7.58
CA ASP A 43 3.91 -4.63 8.61
C ASP A 43 3.57 -3.17 8.28
N SER A 44 4.56 -2.42 7.78
CA SER A 44 4.36 -1.06 7.31
C SER A 44 3.40 -1.00 6.12
N ALA A 45 3.53 -1.94 5.16
CA ALA A 45 2.66 -2.02 4.00
C ALA A 45 1.19 -2.21 4.41
N PHE A 46 0.90 -3.15 5.31
CA PHE A 46 -0.47 -3.36 5.80
C PHE A 46 -1.03 -2.15 6.54
N LYS A 47 -0.23 -1.51 7.39
CA LYS A 47 -0.65 -0.30 8.10
C LYS A 47 -0.98 0.85 7.16
N ILE A 48 -0.12 1.10 6.17
CA ILE A 48 -0.31 2.15 5.16
C ILE A 48 -1.53 1.82 4.29
N LYS A 49 -1.67 0.56 3.84
CA LYS A 49 -2.80 0.10 3.01
C LYS A 49 -4.13 0.37 3.70
N GLY A 50 -4.25 -0.02 4.98
CA GLY A 50 -5.47 0.23 5.75
C GLY A 50 -5.79 1.72 5.94
N LEU A 51 -4.79 2.59 6.06
CA LEU A 51 -5.01 4.05 6.11
C LEU A 51 -5.45 4.61 4.74
N ALA A 52 -4.80 4.18 3.66
CA ALA A 52 -5.11 4.62 2.31
C ALA A 52 -6.51 4.14 1.85
N GLU A 53 -6.90 2.92 2.19
CA GLU A 53 -8.24 2.38 1.94
C GLU A 53 -9.32 3.17 2.68
N LYS A 54 -9.09 3.48 3.96
CA LYS A 54 -10.02 4.33 4.74
C LYS A 54 -10.19 5.72 4.13
N GLU A 55 -9.11 6.33 3.65
CA GLU A 55 -9.21 7.64 3.00
C GLU A 55 -9.89 7.55 1.62
N LYS A 56 -9.62 6.51 0.84
CA LYS A 56 -10.36 6.20 -0.39
C LYS A 56 -11.86 6.08 -0.12
N GLU A 57 -12.26 5.34 0.89
CA GLU A 57 -13.68 5.21 1.30
C GLU A 57 -14.29 6.53 1.77
N SER A 58 -13.52 7.36 2.47
CA SER A 58 -13.92 8.74 2.82
C SER A 58 -14.19 9.57 1.56
N HIS A 59 -13.32 9.49 0.56
CA HIS A 59 -13.49 10.17 -0.72
C HIS A 59 -14.65 9.64 -1.55
N ILE A 60 -14.90 8.32 -1.54
CA ILE A 60 -16.09 7.71 -2.17
C ILE A 60 -17.37 8.23 -1.53
N ARG A 61 -17.44 8.24 -0.19
CA ARG A 61 -18.62 8.74 0.55
C ARG A 61 -18.90 10.23 0.29
N LYS A 62 -17.87 11.03 0.08
CA LYS A 62 -17.98 12.45 -0.30
C LYS A 62 -18.31 12.67 -1.78
N GLY A 63 -18.37 11.61 -2.59
CA GLY A 63 -18.56 11.69 -4.04
C GLY A 63 -17.38 12.27 -4.81
N TRP A 64 -16.19 12.33 -4.20
CA TRP A 64 -14.98 12.87 -4.82
C TRP A 64 -14.28 11.83 -5.70
N TRP A 65 -14.42 10.57 -5.33
CA TRP A 65 -13.79 9.45 -6.01
C TRP A 65 -14.53 9.14 -7.32
N THR A 66 -13.95 9.59 -8.44
CA THR A 66 -14.49 9.28 -9.77
C THR A 66 -14.00 7.89 -10.21
N ILE A 67 -14.93 6.94 -10.40
CA ILE A 67 -14.61 5.67 -11.04
C ILE A 67 -14.52 5.96 -12.55
N GLU A 68 -13.32 5.95 -13.12
CA GLU A 68 -13.19 5.90 -14.58
C GLU A 68 -13.78 4.56 -15.05
N ARG A 69 -14.97 4.60 -15.64
CA ARG A 69 -15.48 3.48 -16.44
C ARG A 69 -14.70 3.51 -17.76
N ARG A 70 -13.76 2.59 -17.90
CA ARG A 70 -13.16 2.25 -19.20
C ARG A 70 -14.09 1.31 -19.96
#